data_AF-A0A176S0G3-F1
#
_entry.id   AF-A0A176S0G3-F1
#
_cell.length_a   1.000
_cell.length_b   1.000
_cell.length_c   1.000
_cell.angle_alpha   90.00
_cell.angle_beta   90.00
_cell.angle_gamma   90.00
#
_symmetry.space_group_name_H-M   'P 1'
#
loop_
_entity.id
_entity.type
_entity.pdbx_description
1 polymer ?
#
loop_
_entity_poly.entity_id
_entity_poly.type
_entity_poly.pdbx_seq_one_letter_code
_entity_poly.pdbx_strand_id
1 'polypeptide(L)' 'MSNEIKVLEKKSLRKSVGVVVGTLPGIVMFAPIIKELNRQKLPSFVIHTGQHYSPNM' A
#
# COMPACT_ATOMS: atom_id res chain seq x y z
N MET A 1 -32.02 0.00 -9.37
CA MET A 1 -30.67 -0.56 -9.58
C MET A 1 -30.04 -0.72 -8.22
N SER A 2 -29.97 -1.94 -7.71
CA SER A 2 -29.53 -2.25 -6.35
C SER A 2 -28.04 -1.94 -6.23
N ASN A 3 -27.68 -1.02 -5.34
CA ASN A 3 -26.28 -0.71 -5.04
C ASN A 3 -25.72 -1.89 -4.23
N GLU A 4 -25.09 -2.87 -4.89
CA GLU A 4 -24.35 -3.96 -4.24
C GLU A 4 -23.12 -3.36 -3.56
N ILE A 5 -23.28 -2.94 -2.31
CA ILE A 5 -22.15 -2.54 -1.49
C ILE A 5 -21.30 -3.80 -1.29
N LYS A 6 -20.10 -3.81 -1.88
CA LYS A 6 -19.14 -4.92 -1.79
C LYS A 6 -18.49 -4.95 -0.41
N VAL A 7 -19.28 -5.35 0.60
CA VAL A 7 -18.79 -5.56 1.96
C VAL A 7 -18.14 -6.94 2.02
N LEU A 8 -16.84 -7.00 2.31
CA LEU A 8 -16.12 -8.26 2.45
C LEU A 8 -16.39 -8.88 3.82
N GLU A 9 -16.71 -10.18 3.86
CA GLU A 9 -16.81 -10.90 5.12
C GLU A 9 -15.44 -11.07 5.77
N LYS A 10 -15.34 -10.93 7.10
CA LYS A 10 -14.08 -11.06 7.84
C LYS A 10 -13.34 -12.39 7.56
N LYS A 11 -14.09 -13.48 7.35
CA LYS A 11 -13.55 -14.81 6.99
C LYS A 11 -12.84 -14.85 5.63
N SER A 12 -13.15 -13.92 4.73
CA SER A 12 -12.55 -13.78 3.40
C SER A 12 -11.30 -12.89 3.38
N LEU A 13 -10.96 -12.27 4.50
CA LEU A 13 -9.82 -11.35 4.60
C LEU A 13 -8.54 -12.09 4.97
N ARG A 14 -7.44 -11.75 4.30
CA ARG A 14 -6.09 -12.15 4.73
C ARG A 14 -5.42 -11.01 5.49
N LYS A 15 -4.61 -11.34 6.50
CA LYS A 15 -3.70 -10.37 7.12
C LYS A 15 -2.58 -10.03 6.14
N SER A 16 -2.42 -8.75 5.82
CA SER A 16 -1.34 -8.27 4.95
C SER A 16 -0.95 -6.86 5.38
N VAL A 17 0.34 -6.52 5.26
CA VAL A 17 0.85 -5.16 5.49
C VAL A 17 0.76 -4.36 4.18
N GLY A 18 -0.02 -3.29 4.17
CA GLY A 18 -0.03 -2.32 3.07
C GLY A 18 0.89 -1.15 3.40
N VAL A 19 1.88 -0.89 2.55
CA VAL A 19 2.74 0.32 2.65
C VAL A 19 2.27 1.32 1.60
N VAL A 20 1.76 2.48 2.02
CA VAL A 20 1.28 3.53 1.12
C VAL A 20 2.28 4.67 1.11
N VAL A 21 2.83 4.96 -0.06
CA VAL A 21 3.78 6.06 -0.27
C VAL A 21 3.35 6.90 -1.46
N GLY A 22 3.85 8.13 -1.54
CA GLY A 22 3.47 9.06 -2.61
C GLY A 22 4.53 10.10 -2.90
N THR A 23 5.21 10.60 -1.87
CA THR A 23 6.26 11.63 -1.96
C THR A 23 7.66 11.01 -1.97
N LEU A 24 8.65 11.73 -2.48
CA LEU A 24 10.05 11.29 -2.47
C LEU A 24 10.59 11.07 -1.03
N PRO A 25 10.38 11.98 -0.05
CA PRO A 25 10.76 11.71 1.34
C PRO A 25 10.08 10.46 1.92
N GLY A 26 8.79 10.26 1.60
CA GLY A 26 8.06 9.07 2.02
C GLY A 26 8.66 7.78 1.45
N ILE A 27 9.00 7.77 0.16
CA ILE A 27 9.65 6.63 -0.48
C ILE A 27 11.00 6.31 0.20
N VAL A 28 11.85 7.33 0.42
CA VAL A 28 13.17 7.15 1.02
C VAL A 28 13.07 6.59 2.45
N MET A 29 12.16 7.14 3.27
CA MET A 29 11.99 6.70 4.67
C MET A 29 11.40 5.29 4.78
N PHE A 30 10.50 4.90 3.87
CA PHE A 30 9.85 3.59 3.91
C PHE A 30 10.60 2.48 3.16
N ALA A 31 11.58 2.81 2.31
CA ALA A 31 12.43 1.84 1.62
C ALA A 31 13.04 0.77 2.55
N PRO A 32 13.64 1.08 3.72
CA PRO A 32 14.17 0.05 4.62
C PRO A 32 13.08 -0.88 5.16
N ILE A 33 11.87 -0.38 5.44
CA ILE A 33 10.75 -1.20 5.90
C ILE A 33 10.28 -2.14 4.79
N ILE A 34 10.11 -1.64 3.56
CA ILE A 34 9.74 -2.46 2.40
C ILE A 34 10.77 -3.56 2.15
N LYS A 35 12.06 -3.23 2.26
CA LYS A 35 13.16 -4.20 2.13
C LYS A 35 13.06 -5.30 3.18
N GLU A 36 12.78 -4.94 4.42
CA GLU A 36 12.67 -5.87 5.54
C GLU A 36 11.44 -6.79 5.43
N LEU A 37 10.29 -6.25 5.04
CA LEU A 37 9.07 -7.03 4.77
C LEU A 37 9.30 -8.09 3.68
N ASN A 38 10.01 -7.71 2.60
CA ASN A 38 10.40 -8.64 1.53
C ASN A 38 11.39 -9.71 2.04
N ARG A 39 12.40 -9.31 2.81
CA ARG A 39 13.39 -10.23 3.39
C ARG A 39 12.74 -11.29 4.27
N GLN A 40 11.77 -10.91 5.09
CA GLN A 40 11.03 -11.82 5.97
C GLN A 40 9.91 -12.60 5.24
N LYS A 41 9.68 -12.36 3.94
CA LYS A 41 8.58 -12.94 3.15
C LYS A 41 7.20 -12.72 3.80
N LEU A 42 7.02 -11.58 4.47
CA LEU A 42 5.73 -11.25 5.09
C LEU A 42 4.73 -10.81 4.01
N PRO A 43 3.46 -11.28 4.07
CA PRO A 43 2.43 -10.85 3.14
C PRO A 43 2.30 -9.33 3.14
N SER A 44 2.81 -8.68 2.10
CA SER A 44 2.84 -7.23 2.01
C SER A 44 2.66 -6.77 0.58
N PHE A 45 2.23 -5.53 0.42
CA PHE A 45 2.11 -4.86 -0.86
C PHE A 45 2.42 -3.37 -0.68
N VAL A 46 2.82 -2.73 -1.77
CA VAL A 46 3.10 -1.29 -1.81
C VAL A 46 2.10 -0.62 -2.73
N ILE A 47 1.47 0.46 -2.26
CA ILE A 47 0.66 1.36 -3.09
C ILE A 47 1.45 2.65 -3.25
N HIS A 48 1.70 3.03 -4.49
CA HIS A 48 2.29 4.31 -4.83
C HIS A 48 1.22 5.26 -5.36
N THR A 49 0.98 6.36 -4.67
CA THR A 49 -0.09 7.32 -5.02
C THR A 49 0.35 8.33 -6.08
N GLY A 50 1.65 8.38 -6.41
CA GLY A 50 2.17 9.29 -7.42
C GLY A 50 2.24 10.76 -6.99
N GLN A 51 2.07 11.10 -5.70
CA GLN A 51 2.04 12.49 -5.21
C GLN A 51 3.30 13.33 -5.55
N HIS A 52 4.47 12.70 -5.65
CA HIS A 52 5.72 13.33 -6.11
C HIS A 52 5.67 13.78 -7.58
N TYR A 53 4.75 13.24 -8.39
CA TYR A 53 4.41 13.77 -9.71
C TYR A 53 3.37 14.87 -9.52
N SER A 54 3.81 16.07 -9.11
CA SER A 54 2.97 17.25 -9.31
C SER A 54 3.01 17.60 -10.79
N PRO A 55 1.86 17.72 -11.50
CA PRO A 55 1.83 18.10 -12.92
C PRO A 55 2.41 19.51 -13.18
N ASN A 56 2.52 20.33 -12.14
CA ASN A 56 2.92 21.73 -12.17
C ASN A 56 4.26 22.00 -11.46
N MET A 57 5.14 21.01 -11.34
CA MET A 57 6.54 21.24 -11.00
C MET A 57 7.40 21.18 -12.25
#